data_AF-A0A0Q8PB05-F1
#
_entry.id   AF-A0A0Q8PB05-F1
#
_cell.length_a   1.000
_cell.length_b   1.000
_cell.length_c   1.000
_cell.angle_alpha   90.00
_cell.angle_beta   90.00
_cell.angle_gamma   90.00
#
_symmetry.space_group_name_H-M   'P 1'
#
loop_
_entity.id
_entity.type
_entity.pdbx_description
1 polymer ?
#
loop_
_entity_poly.entity_id
_entity_poly.type
_entity_poly.pdbx_seq_one_letter_code
_entity_poly.pdbx_strand_id
1 'polypeptide(L)' 'MASLDDLVKKQKAGASFVISAQMLRLKPQEFDPMAQRWLDDGGPGFNVVGVPHRTVVDGEFLISRVTVIRTTAPV' A
#
# COMPACT_ATOMS: atom_id res chain seq x y z
N MET A 1 -14.03 2.57 11.42
CA MET A 1 -12.99 3.07 10.48
C MET A 1 -11.93 2.00 10.36
N ALA A 2 -11.19 1.91 9.24
CA ALA A 2 -10.13 0.90 9.09
C ALA A 2 -8.79 1.62 8.87
N SER A 3 -7.90 1.53 9.84
CA SER A 3 -6.47 1.85 9.70
C SER A 3 -5.81 0.91 8.69
N LEU A 4 -4.57 1.21 8.29
CA LEU A 4 -3.76 0.29 7.48
C LEU A 4 -3.72 -1.09 8.16
N ASP A 5 -3.46 -1.13 9.46
CA ASP A 5 -3.42 -2.38 10.23
C ASP A 5 -4.76 -3.12 10.20
N ASP A 6 -5.89 -2.41 10.31
CA ASP A 6 -7.22 -3.01 10.22
C ASP A 6 -7.49 -3.61 8.83
N LEU A 7 -7.02 -2.95 7.77
CA LEU A 7 -7.14 -3.45 6.40
C LEU A 7 -6.34 -4.74 6.24
N VAL A 8 -5.11 -4.76 6.73
CA VAL A 8 -4.19 -5.88 6.59
C VAL A 8 -4.64 -7.05 7.47
N LYS A 9 -5.09 -6.81 8.72
CA LYS A 9 -5.58 -7.84 9.66
C LYS A 9 -6.85 -8.56 9.19
N LYS A 10 -7.64 -7.92 8.32
CA LYS A 10 -8.83 -8.55 7.72
C LYS A 10 -8.51 -9.52 6.58
N GLN A 11 -7.29 -9.52 6.07
CA GLN A 11 -6.90 -10.40 4.95
C GLN A 11 -6.31 -11.71 5.46
N LYS A 12 -6.60 -12.81 4.76
CA LYS A 12 -5.96 -14.10 5.01
C LYS A 12 -4.48 -14.04 4.66
N ALA A 13 -3.65 -14.80 5.37
CA ALA A 13 -2.24 -14.97 5.00
C ALA A 13 -2.12 -15.47 3.55
N GLY A 14 -1.20 -14.89 2.78
CA GLY A 14 -1.01 -15.17 1.35
C GLY A 14 -2.03 -14.52 0.42
N ALA A 15 -3.06 -13.83 0.93
CA ALA A 15 -4.02 -13.12 0.08
C ALA A 15 -3.35 -11.93 -0.63
N SER A 16 -3.64 -11.76 -1.92
CA SER A 16 -3.27 -10.58 -2.69
C SER A 16 -4.42 -9.57 -2.69
N PHE A 17 -4.12 -8.31 -2.41
CA PHE A 17 -5.12 -7.24 -2.33
C PHE A 17 -4.49 -5.86 -2.62
N VAL A 18 -5.34 -4.84 -2.78
CA VAL A 18 -4.89 -3.48 -3.12
C VAL A 18 -4.95 -2.58 -1.89
N ILE A 19 -3.94 -1.74 -1.74
CA ILE A 19 -3.93 -0.60 -0.82
C ILE A 19 -3.81 0.68 -1.66
N SER A 20 -4.67 1.65 -1.39
CA SER A 20 -4.71 2.92 -2.12
C SER A 20 -4.64 4.12 -1.19
N ALA A 21 -4.14 5.25 -1.71
CA ALA A 21 -4.14 6.53 -1.02
C ALA A 21 -5.55 6.91 -0.52
N GLN A 22 -6.58 6.73 -1.37
CA GLN A 22 -7.98 7.02 -1.03
C GLN A 22 -8.49 6.18 0.15
N MET A 23 -8.13 4.89 0.22
CA MET A 23 -8.53 4.03 1.35
C MET A 23 -7.96 4.52 2.68
N LEU A 24 -6.77 5.12 2.65
CA LEU A 24 -6.11 5.71 3.82
C LEU A 24 -6.44 7.20 4.02
N ARG A 25 -7.29 7.79 3.16
CA ARG A 25 -7.61 9.23 3.12
C ARG A 25 -6.38 10.13 2.97
N LEU A 26 -5.37 9.65 2.24
CA LEU A 26 -4.16 10.37 1.90
C LEU A 26 -4.24 10.91 0.48
N LYS A 27 -3.57 12.03 0.22
CA LYS A 27 -3.28 12.48 -1.14
C LYS A 27 -2.15 11.63 -1.74
N PRO A 28 -2.05 11.53 -3.07
CA PRO A 28 -0.93 10.85 -3.72
C PRO A 28 0.45 11.34 -3.25
N GLN A 29 0.62 12.65 -3.01
CA GLN A 29 1.86 13.24 -2.49
C GLN A 29 2.26 12.71 -1.11
N GLU A 30 1.29 12.36 -0.28
CA GLU A 30 1.53 11.83 1.08
C GLU A 30 1.72 10.31 1.05
N PHE A 31 1.03 9.63 0.13
CA PHE A 31 1.08 8.17 0.00
C PHE A 31 2.35 7.70 -0.71
N ASP A 32 2.82 8.41 -1.73
CA ASP A 32 4.00 8.04 -2.53
C ASP A 32 5.25 7.71 -1.70
N PRO A 33 5.71 8.58 -0.76
CA PRO A 33 6.89 8.27 0.05
C PRO A 33 6.68 7.07 0.99
N MET A 34 5.45 6.81 1.43
CA MET A 34 5.13 5.62 2.23
C MET A 34 5.20 4.36 1.37
N ALA A 35 4.61 4.41 0.18
CA ALA A 35 4.60 3.29 -0.76
C ALA A 35 5.99 2.96 -1.29
N GLN A 36 6.86 3.96 -1.49
CA GLN A 36 8.27 3.75 -1.81
C GLN A 36 8.99 2.96 -0.71
N ARG A 37 8.82 3.34 0.56
CA ARG A 37 9.40 2.57 1.68
C ARG A 37 8.89 1.13 1.71
N TRP A 38 7.61 0.90 1.40
CA TRP A 38 7.07 -0.47 1.35
C TRP A 38 7.57 -1.29 0.17
N LEU A 39 7.98 -0.66 -0.93
CA LEU A 39 8.63 -1.35 -2.05
C LEU A 39 10.01 -1.86 -1.65
N ASP A 40 10.76 -1.05 -0.90
CA ASP A 40 12.13 -1.34 -0.51
C ASP A 40 12.19 -2.33 0.69
N ASP A 41 11.42 -2.04 1.73
CA ASP A 41 11.54 -2.70 3.04
C ASP A 41 10.36 -3.66 3.34
N GLY A 42 9.31 -3.63 2.53
CA GLY A 42 8.03 -4.23 2.88
C GLY A 42 7.18 -3.35 3.79
N GLY A 43 5.89 -3.69 3.92
CA GLY A 43 4.94 -3.01 4.79
C GLY A 43 4.59 -3.82 6.04
N PRO A 44 3.82 -3.23 6.98
CA PRO A 44 3.44 -3.92 8.21
C PRO A 44 2.54 -5.14 7.92
N GLY A 45 3.16 -6.31 7.92
CA GLY A 45 2.50 -7.60 7.65
C GLY A 45 2.16 -7.85 6.18
N PHE A 46 2.71 -7.10 5.23
CA PHE A 46 2.52 -7.34 3.80
C PHE A 46 3.76 -6.96 3.00
N ASN A 47 3.92 -7.54 1.81
CA ASN A 47 4.94 -7.12 0.84
C ASN A 47 4.26 -6.56 -0.41
N VAL A 48 4.84 -5.52 -1.02
CA VAL A 48 4.36 -5.01 -2.31
C VAL A 48 4.71 -6.00 -3.41
N VAL A 49 3.77 -6.22 -4.34
CA VAL A 49 3.95 -7.12 -5.48
C VAL A 49 3.50 -6.47 -6.78
N GLY A 50 4.22 -6.75 -7.85
CA GLY A 50 3.95 -6.20 -9.17
C GLY A 50 4.31 -4.72 -9.31
N VAL A 51 3.76 -4.07 -10.34
CA VAL A 51 4.06 -2.67 -10.66
C VAL A 51 3.01 -1.75 -10.00
N PRO A 52 3.41 -0.79 -9.15
CA PRO A 52 2.49 0.17 -8.56
C PRO A 52 1.77 1.02 -9.62
N HIS A 53 0.51 1.34 -9.34
CA HIS A 53 -0.23 2.29 -10.13
C HIS A 53 0.19 3.72 -9.75
N ARG A 54 0.53 4.52 -10.76
CA ARG A 54 0.91 5.93 -10.61
C ARG A 54 -0.16 6.86 -11.19
N THR A 55 -0.29 8.04 -10.62
CA THR A 55 -1.11 9.14 -11.13
C THR A 55 -0.23 10.36 -11.31
N VAL A 56 -0.56 11.21 -12.28
CA VAL A 56 0.14 12.48 -12.48
C VAL A 56 -0.54 13.54 -11.62
N VAL A 57 0.23 14.23 -10.77
CA VAL A 57 -0.21 15.42 -10.04
C VAL A 57 0.85 16.49 -10.20
N ASP A 58 0.45 17.68 -10.65
CA ASP A 58 1.36 18.82 -10.85
C ASP A 58 2.60 18.48 -11.72
N GLY A 59 2.45 17.56 -12.67
CA GLY A 59 3.52 17.11 -13.58
C GLY A 59 4.38 15.97 -13.04
N GLU A 60 4.16 15.51 -11.81
CA GLU A 60 4.92 14.43 -11.18
C GLU A 60 4.15 13.10 -11.18
N PHE A 61 4.86 11.99 -11.43
CA PHE A 61 4.28 10.65 -11.36
C PHE A 61 4.38 10.09 -9.95
N LEU A 62 3.24 10.06 -9.25
CA LEU A 62 3.15 9.63 -7.85
C LEU A 62 2.44 8.29 -7.73
N ILE A 63 2.96 7.37 -6.93
CA ILE A 63 2.28 6.14 -6.57
C ILE A 63 0.98 6.50 -5.83
N SER A 64 -0.13 5.93 -6.29
CA SER A 64 -1.45 6.14 -5.68
C SER A 64 -2.07 4.83 -5.20
N ARG A 65 -1.63 3.68 -5.74
CA ARG A 65 -2.10 2.35 -5.36
C ARG A 65 -0.98 1.33 -5.52
N VAL A 66 -0.92 0.39 -4.58
CA VAL A 66 -0.03 -0.77 -4.63
C VAL A 66 -0.85 -2.05 -4.50
N THR A 67 -0.46 -3.08 -5.24
CA THR A 67 -0.91 -4.45 -4.98
C THR A 67 0.06 -5.05 -3.98
N VAL A 68 -0.46 -5.74 -2.97
CA VAL A 68 0.33 -6.32 -1.89
C VAL A 68 -0.09 -7.75 -1.61
N ILE A 69 0.81 -8.55 -1.06
CA ILE A 69 0.52 -9.89 -0.54
C ILE A 69 0.63 -9.89 0.99
N ARG A 70 -0.39 -10.41 1.68
CA ARG A 70 -0.37 -10.57 3.14
C ARG A 70 0.71 -11.58 3.52
N THR A 71 1.66 -11.16 4.34
CA THR A 71 2.67 -12.07 4.91
C THR A 71 2.07 -12.87 6.07
N THR A 72 2.70 -14.01 6.37
CA THR A 72 2.39 -14.83 7.56
C THR A 72 2.91 -14.21 8.85
N ALA A 73 3.64 -13.08 8.77
CA ALA A 73 4.15 -12.39 9.95
C ALA A 73 2.99 -11.78 10.77
N PRO A 74 3.07 -11.84 12.12
CA PRO A 74 2.15 -11.13 13.00
C PRO A 74 2.18 -9.62 12.75
N VAL A 75 1.04 -8.95 12.93
CA VAL A 75 0.90 -7.47 12.87
C VAL A 75 0.56 -6.91 14.23
#